data_AF-A0A7R7E884-F1
#
_entry.id   AF-A0A7R7E884-F1
#
_cell.length_a   1.000
_cell.length_b   1.000
_cell.length_c   1.000
_cell.angle_alpha   90.00
_cell.angle_beta   90.00
_cell.angle_gamma   90.00
#
_symmetry.space_group_name_H-M   'P 1'
#
loop_
_entity.id
_entity.type
_entity.pdbx_description
1 polymer ?
#
loop_
_entity_poly.entity_id
_entity_poly.type
_entity_poly.pdbx_seq_one_letter_code
_entity_poly.pdbx_strand_id
1 'polypeptide(L)'
;MGIVQRFGWDRKNDAFVFTMKGDIPVHVSWTFAIPAILPFLHEWSRHPRLALTHTVTFAALLFLSVFLHELAHVWAARRQGIGTQRIDLYLFGGIAWFKPGAASPYGWAWIAFAGPLVNIMLAAGFSAYYLLARPLLPVDPDGLFSSPPPRPDTLLEWTLWLGALVNAILAILNLLPAFPLDGGAIARHLLAPRFGTDAAVRIVGFCGVVLSLLRFAVIVPAATAGILLWIPPSFRPNWRAFRAAGKKKPVPQHPA
;
A
#
# COMPACT_ATOMS: atom_id res chain seq x y z
N MET A 1 -29.41 -7.98 3.58
CA MET A 1 -29.05 -6.88 2.67
C MET A 1 -27.60 -7.11 2.22
N GLY A 2 -27.40 -7.92 1.18
CA GLY A 2 -26.12 -8.54 0.86
C GLY A 2 -25.13 -7.59 0.18
N ILE A 3 -23.93 -7.46 0.75
CA ILE A 3 -22.85 -6.56 0.30
C ILE A 3 -22.13 -7.09 -0.96
N VAL A 4 -22.33 -8.37 -1.31
CA VAL A 4 -21.61 -9.04 -2.39
C VAL A 4 -22.58 -9.83 -3.28
N GLN A 5 -22.53 -9.59 -4.59
CA GLN A 5 -23.53 -10.10 -5.54
C GLN A 5 -23.09 -11.34 -6.34
N ARG A 6 -21.78 -11.59 -6.50
CA ARG A 6 -21.22 -12.77 -7.20
C ARG A 6 -19.86 -13.13 -6.61
N PHE A 7 -19.58 -14.43 -6.48
CA PHE A 7 -18.33 -15.00 -5.97
C PHE A 7 -17.84 -16.12 -6.90
N GLY A 8 -16.54 -16.23 -7.14
CA GLY A 8 -15.96 -17.33 -7.93
C GLY A 8 -14.44 -17.25 -8.10
N TRP A 9 -13.87 -18.30 -8.67
CA TRP A 9 -12.46 -18.32 -9.09
C TRP A 9 -12.34 -18.00 -10.57
N ASP A 10 -11.59 -16.95 -10.92
CA ASP A 10 -11.23 -16.65 -12.30
C ASP A 10 -9.99 -17.46 -12.70
N ARG A 11 -10.22 -18.57 -13.41
CA ARG A 11 -9.17 -19.45 -13.94
C ARG A 11 -8.21 -18.76 -14.91
N LYS A 12 -8.62 -17.66 -15.55
CA LYS A 12 -7.78 -16.98 -16.54
C LYS A 12 -6.71 -16.11 -15.89
N ASN A 13 -7.05 -15.52 -14.74
CA ASN A 13 -6.19 -14.60 -14.00
C ASN A 13 -5.65 -15.19 -12.68
N ASP A 14 -5.95 -16.45 -12.39
CA ASP A 14 -5.66 -17.15 -11.13
C ASP A 14 -5.94 -16.27 -9.90
N ALA A 15 -7.17 -15.73 -9.89
CA ALA A 15 -7.61 -14.80 -8.87
C ALA A 15 -8.99 -15.19 -8.32
N PHE A 16 -9.16 -15.02 -7.02
CA PHE A 16 -10.47 -15.06 -6.40
C PHE A 16 -11.23 -13.76 -6.71
N VAL A 17 -12.48 -13.86 -7.13
CA VAL A 17 -13.28 -12.72 -7.57
C VAL A 17 -14.54 -12.59 -6.74
N PHE A 18 -14.79 -11.37 -6.27
CA PHE A 18 -16.07 -11.01 -5.68
C PHE A 18 -16.53 -9.63 -6.15
N THR A 19 -17.84 -9.43 -6.29
CA THR A 19 -18.41 -8.16 -6.80
C THR A 19 -18.99 -7.33 -5.67
N MET A 20 -18.48 -6.10 -5.52
CA MET A 20 -19.01 -5.13 -4.58
C MET A 20 -20.18 -4.32 -5.13
N LYS A 21 -20.88 -3.61 -4.24
CA LYS A 21 -21.96 -2.69 -4.59
C LYS A 21 -21.53 -1.67 -5.67
N GLY A 22 -22.31 -1.63 -6.75
CA GLY A 22 -22.02 -0.83 -7.94
C GLY A 22 -21.28 -1.60 -9.03
N ASP A 23 -21.40 -2.93 -9.05
CA ASP A 23 -20.85 -3.84 -10.05
C ASP A 23 -19.34 -3.70 -10.28
N ILE A 24 -18.60 -3.43 -9.21
CA ILE A 24 -17.13 -3.39 -9.25
C ILE A 24 -16.61 -4.78 -8.87
N PRO A 25 -16.01 -5.54 -9.80
CA PRO A 25 -15.32 -6.77 -9.47
C PRO A 25 -14.01 -6.46 -8.72
N VAL A 26 -13.75 -7.22 -7.68
CA VAL A 26 -12.51 -7.23 -6.91
C VAL A 26 -11.83 -8.57 -7.16
N HIS A 27 -10.62 -8.53 -7.72
CA HIS A 27 -9.80 -9.69 -7.95
C HIS A 27 -8.73 -9.78 -6.86
N VAL A 28 -8.55 -10.96 -6.29
CA VAL A 28 -7.52 -11.23 -5.28
C VAL A 28 -6.66 -12.36 -5.81
N SER A 29 -5.47 -12.02 -6.30
CA SER A 29 -4.50 -12.99 -6.78
C SER A 29 -3.98 -13.86 -5.63
N TRP A 30 -3.73 -15.14 -5.90
CA TRP A 30 -3.07 -16.03 -4.94
C TRP A 30 -1.72 -15.49 -4.44
N THR A 31 -1.06 -14.66 -5.25
CA THR A 31 0.22 -14.03 -4.90
C THR A 31 0.11 -13.06 -3.71
N PHE A 32 -1.09 -12.59 -3.38
CA PHE A 32 -1.35 -11.80 -2.17
C PHE A 32 -1.07 -12.58 -0.87
N ALA A 33 -1.10 -13.92 -0.92
CA ALA A 33 -0.78 -14.76 0.24
C ALA A 33 0.72 -14.75 0.59
N ILE A 34 1.60 -14.45 -0.37
CA ILE A 34 3.06 -14.44 -0.17
C ILE A 34 3.46 -13.43 0.92
N PRO A 35 3.14 -12.11 0.82
CA PRO A 35 3.52 -11.15 1.85
C PRO A 35 2.84 -11.45 3.20
N ALA A 36 1.69 -12.13 3.19
CA ALA A 36 0.98 -12.53 4.40
C ALA A 36 1.65 -13.69 5.16
N ILE A 37 2.27 -14.64 4.45
CA ILE A 37 2.85 -15.86 5.03
C ILE A 37 4.36 -15.72 5.27
N LEU A 38 5.09 -15.08 4.36
CA LEU A 38 6.56 -15.01 4.40
C LEU A 38 7.14 -14.57 5.76
N PRO A 39 6.59 -13.54 6.45
CA PRO A 39 7.14 -13.09 7.74
C PRO A 39 7.08 -14.15 8.85
N PHE A 40 6.20 -15.14 8.72
CA PHE A 40 5.94 -16.14 9.76
C PHE A 40 6.60 -17.49 9.48
N LEU A 41 7.33 -17.67 8.37
CA LEU A 41 7.93 -18.96 8.00
C LEU A 41 8.82 -19.55 9.12
N HIS A 42 9.57 -18.71 9.82
CA HIS A 42 10.37 -19.16 10.95
C HIS A 42 9.48 -19.67 12.10
N GLU A 43 8.40 -18.95 12.41
CA GLU A 43 7.45 -19.32 13.47
C GLU A 43 6.69 -20.61 13.12
N TRP A 44 6.36 -20.83 11.84
CA TRP A 44 5.77 -22.08 11.35
C TRP A 44 6.64 -23.30 11.67
N SER A 45 7.96 -23.16 11.66
CA SER A 45 8.90 -24.25 11.98
C SER A 45 9.06 -24.54 13.48
N ARG A 46 8.73 -23.57 14.36
CA ARG A 46 8.98 -23.65 15.81
C ARG A 46 7.69 -23.75 16.64
N HIS A 47 6.66 -23.00 16.25
CA HIS A 47 5.42 -22.79 17.00
C HIS A 47 4.20 -22.76 16.05
N PRO A 48 3.81 -23.88 15.42
CA PRO A 48 2.83 -23.88 14.32
C PRO A 48 1.43 -23.38 14.70
N ARG A 49 0.97 -23.62 15.93
CA ARG A 49 -0.33 -23.10 16.40
C ARG A 49 -0.33 -21.57 16.55
N LEU A 50 0.75 -21.02 17.07
CA LEU A 50 0.92 -19.58 17.22
C LEU A 50 1.10 -18.90 15.85
N ALA A 51 1.92 -19.52 14.99
CA ALA A 51 2.13 -19.09 13.62
C ALA A 51 0.82 -19.01 12.83
N LEU A 52 -0.08 -19.99 12.97
CA LEU A 52 -1.39 -19.95 12.33
C LEU A 52 -2.20 -18.72 12.77
N THR A 53 -2.29 -18.47 14.08
CA THR A 53 -3.02 -17.32 14.63
C THR A 53 -2.44 -16.00 14.13
N HIS A 54 -1.11 -15.83 14.20
CA HIS A 54 -0.43 -14.63 13.73
C HIS A 54 -0.57 -14.43 12.22
N THR A 55 -0.39 -15.48 11.43
CA THR A 55 -0.52 -15.43 9.97
C THR A 55 -1.94 -15.03 9.56
N VAL A 56 -2.98 -15.63 10.14
CA VAL A 56 -4.38 -15.31 9.81
C VAL A 56 -4.73 -13.89 10.22
N THR A 57 -4.31 -13.47 11.42
CA THR A 57 -4.56 -12.10 11.92
C THR A 57 -3.87 -11.07 11.04
N PHE A 58 -2.58 -11.29 10.70
CA PHE A 58 -1.84 -10.41 9.81
C PHE A 58 -2.40 -10.39 8.39
N ALA A 59 -2.78 -11.53 7.83
CA ALA A 59 -3.42 -11.61 6.52
C ALA A 59 -4.72 -10.80 6.47
N ALA A 60 -5.54 -10.90 7.52
CA ALA A 60 -6.77 -10.12 7.64
C ALA A 60 -6.49 -8.61 7.75
N LEU A 61 -5.54 -8.21 8.60
CA LEU A 61 -5.13 -6.80 8.74
C LEU A 61 -4.59 -6.23 7.42
N LEU A 62 -3.68 -6.96 6.76
CA LEU A 62 -3.07 -6.55 5.50
C LEU A 62 -4.13 -6.44 4.40
N PHE A 63 -4.99 -7.46 4.25
CA PHE A 63 -6.08 -7.43 3.29
C PHE A 63 -6.99 -6.24 3.52
N LEU A 64 -7.49 -6.05 4.74
CA LEU A 64 -8.40 -4.94 5.06
C LEU A 64 -7.73 -3.59 4.86
N SER A 65 -6.46 -3.44 5.22
CA SER A 65 -5.72 -2.17 5.08
C SER A 65 -5.52 -1.78 3.62
N VAL A 66 -5.07 -2.72 2.78
CA VAL A 66 -4.91 -2.49 1.33
C VAL A 66 -6.27 -2.30 0.68
N PHE A 67 -7.27 -3.10 1.05
CA PHE A 67 -8.57 -3.01 0.43
C PHE A 67 -9.31 -1.72 0.76
N LEU A 68 -9.25 -1.26 2.02
CA LEU A 68 -9.82 0.03 2.42
C LEU A 68 -9.08 1.20 1.76
N HIS A 69 -7.77 1.07 1.56
CA HIS A 69 -6.97 2.03 0.79
C HIS A 69 -7.49 2.14 -0.66
N GLU A 70 -7.65 1.03 -1.38
CA GLU A 70 -8.21 1.04 -2.75
C GLU A 70 -9.65 1.59 -2.79
N LEU A 71 -10.47 1.23 -1.80
CA LEU A 71 -11.83 1.75 -1.70
C LEU A 71 -11.87 3.26 -1.49
N ALA A 72 -10.87 3.84 -0.82
CA ALA A 72 -10.75 5.28 -0.64
C ALA A 72 -10.50 5.98 -1.98
N HIS A 73 -9.61 5.45 -2.83
CA HIS A 73 -9.41 5.95 -4.19
C HIS A 73 -10.69 5.87 -5.00
N VAL A 74 -11.38 4.72 -4.95
CA VAL A 74 -12.67 4.52 -5.63
C VAL A 74 -13.72 5.53 -5.19
N TRP A 75 -13.82 5.76 -3.88
CA TRP A 75 -14.74 6.74 -3.34
C TRP A 75 -14.39 8.17 -3.77
N ALA A 76 -13.11 8.55 -3.73
CA ALA A 76 -12.65 9.87 -4.15
C ALA A 76 -12.87 10.09 -5.65
N ALA A 77 -12.60 9.09 -6.47
CA ALA A 77 -12.82 9.13 -7.92
C ALA A 77 -14.30 9.27 -8.27
N ARG A 78 -15.18 8.51 -7.58
CA ARG A 78 -16.64 8.64 -7.74
C ARG A 78 -17.14 10.05 -7.42
N ARG A 79 -16.56 10.71 -6.41
CA ARG A 79 -16.88 12.13 -6.10
C ARG A 79 -16.42 13.10 -7.18
N GLN A 80 -15.44 12.73 -7.99
CA GLN A 80 -15.01 13.48 -9.17
C GLN A 80 -15.78 13.05 -10.45
N GLY A 81 -16.83 12.24 -10.33
CA GLY A 81 -17.60 11.74 -11.48
C GLY A 81 -16.91 10.62 -12.28
N ILE A 82 -15.83 10.05 -11.74
CA ILE A 82 -15.04 9.00 -12.40
C ILE A 82 -15.50 7.63 -11.91
N GLY A 83 -15.94 6.78 -12.84
CA GLY A 83 -16.34 5.40 -12.52
C GLY A 83 -15.14 4.46 -12.35
N THR A 84 -15.37 3.30 -11.75
CA THR A 84 -14.36 2.24 -11.57
C THR A 84 -14.71 1.04 -12.44
N GLN A 85 -13.70 0.42 -13.03
CA GLN A 85 -13.80 -0.81 -13.83
C GLN A 85 -13.61 -2.05 -12.96
N ARG A 86 -12.56 -2.09 -12.12
CA ARG A 86 -12.25 -3.21 -11.22
C ARG A 86 -11.21 -2.80 -10.17
N ILE A 87 -11.02 -3.63 -9.15
CA ILE A 87 -9.91 -3.54 -8.19
C ILE A 87 -9.11 -4.85 -8.26
N ASP A 88 -7.80 -4.78 -8.41
CA ASP A 88 -6.91 -5.95 -8.42
C ASP A 88 -6.00 -5.91 -7.18
N LEU A 89 -6.03 -6.94 -6.35
CA LEU A 89 -5.15 -7.15 -5.19
C LEU A 89 -4.15 -8.28 -5.48
N TYR A 90 -2.87 -8.04 -5.28
CA TYR A 90 -1.79 -8.96 -5.66
C TYR A 90 -0.54 -8.75 -4.80
N LEU A 91 0.55 -9.49 -5.09
CA LEU A 91 1.82 -9.46 -4.35
C LEU A 91 2.30 -8.06 -3.91
N PHE A 92 2.14 -7.06 -4.76
CA PHE A 92 2.69 -5.72 -4.54
C PHE A 92 1.69 -4.70 -4.00
N GLY A 93 0.49 -5.12 -3.59
CA GLY A 93 -0.55 -4.24 -3.02
C GLY A 93 -1.89 -4.36 -3.76
N GLY A 94 -2.54 -3.22 -3.96
CA GLY A 94 -3.78 -3.08 -4.72
C GLY A 94 -3.63 -2.09 -5.87
N ILE A 95 -4.47 -2.21 -6.89
CA ILE A 95 -4.66 -1.21 -7.94
C ILE A 95 -6.15 -1.08 -8.26
N ALA A 96 -6.67 0.14 -8.22
CA ALA A 96 -7.99 0.49 -8.72
C ALA A 96 -7.94 0.92 -10.20
N TRP A 97 -8.66 0.20 -11.07
CA TRP A 97 -8.76 0.56 -12.48
C TRP A 97 -9.96 1.49 -12.69
N PHE A 98 -9.71 2.71 -13.12
CA PHE A 98 -10.76 3.70 -13.39
C PHE A 98 -11.25 3.67 -14.84
N LYS A 99 -12.52 4.04 -15.05
CA LYS A 99 -13.07 4.33 -16.38
C LYS A 99 -12.46 5.65 -16.90
N PRO A 100 -12.40 5.87 -18.22
CA PRO A 100 -12.00 7.15 -18.77
C PRO A 100 -12.80 8.29 -18.16
N GLY A 101 -12.11 9.32 -17.67
CA GLY A 101 -12.70 10.46 -16.99
C GLY A 101 -11.71 11.60 -16.88
N ALA A 102 -12.21 12.80 -16.62
CA ALA A 102 -11.39 14.00 -16.47
C ALA A 102 -11.62 14.59 -15.08
N ALA A 103 -10.53 14.80 -14.35
CA ALA A 103 -10.48 15.60 -13.14
C ALA A 103 -9.42 16.69 -13.31
N SER A 104 -9.56 17.77 -12.54
CA SER A 104 -8.51 18.78 -12.44
C SER A 104 -7.22 18.15 -11.87
N PRO A 105 -6.04 18.77 -12.05
CA PRO A 105 -4.82 18.28 -11.43
C PRO A 105 -4.98 18.08 -9.90
N TYR A 106 -5.60 19.03 -9.21
CA TYR A 106 -5.91 18.91 -7.79
C TYR A 106 -6.91 17.77 -7.49
N GLY A 107 -7.88 17.54 -8.37
CA GLY A 107 -8.82 16.41 -8.25
C GLY A 107 -8.11 15.06 -8.34
N TRP A 108 -7.18 14.90 -9.27
CA TRP A 108 -6.36 13.69 -9.35
C TRP A 108 -5.39 13.53 -8.18
N ALA A 109 -4.79 14.63 -7.69
CA ALA A 109 -3.98 14.59 -6.48
C ALA A 109 -4.80 14.17 -5.25
N TRP A 110 -6.06 14.64 -5.15
CA TRP A 110 -6.98 14.22 -4.10
C TRP A 110 -7.35 12.73 -4.20
N ILE A 111 -7.64 12.24 -5.41
CA ILE A 111 -7.90 10.80 -5.63
C ILE A 111 -6.72 9.98 -5.14
N ALA A 112 -5.49 10.33 -5.53
CA ALA A 112 -4.29 9.62 -5.10
C ALA A 112 -4.01 9.76 -3.59
N PHE A 113 -4.38 10.88 -2.96
CA PHE A 113 -4.18 11.04 -1.51
C PHE A 113 -5.19 10.27 -0.65
N ALA A 114 -6.35 9.89 -1.20
CA ALA A 114 -7.41 9.23 -0.43
C ALA A 114 -7.00 7.89 0.18
N GLY A 115 -6.26 7.05 -0.55
CA GLY A 115 -5.73 5.77 -0.05
C GLY A 115 -4.79 5.96 1.14
N PRO A 116 -3.68 6.71 0.99
CA PRO A 116 -2.76 7.01 2.09
C PRO A 116 -3.45 7.63 3.30
N LEU A 117 -4.42 8.53 3.09
CA LEU A 117 -5.19 9.13 4.18
C LEU A 117 -5.91 8.06 5.03
N VAL A 118 -6.53 7.06 4.40
CA VAL A 118 -7.17 5.96 5.13
C VAL A 118 -6.15 5.15 5.92
N ASN A 119 -4.97 4.85 5.38
CA ASN A 119 -3.95 4.17 6.16
C ASN A 119 -3.43 5.03 7.32
N ILE A 120 -3.27 6.35 7.16
CA ILE A 120 -2.92 7.25 8.27
C ILE A 120 -3.99 7.17 9.38
N MET A 121 -5.27 7.23 9.01
CA MET A 121 -6.37 7.13 9.97
C MET A 121 -6.40 5.78 10.69
N LEU A 122 -6.17 4.68 9.97
CA LEU A 122 -6.08 3.34 10.56
C LEU A 122 -4.88 3.23 11.51
N ALA A 123 -3.70 3.70 11.10
CA ALA A 123 -2.50 3.69 11.94
C ALA A 123 -2.72 4.48 13.24
N ALA A 124 -3.30 5.68 13.14
CA ALA A 124 -3.65 6.50 14.30
C ALA A 124 -4.69 5.82 15.20
N GLY A 125 -5.74 5.21 14.63
CA GLY A 125 -6.78 4.51 15.38
C GLY A 125 -6.25 3.29 16.15
N PHE A 126 -5.46 2.44 15.49
CA PHE A 126 -4.79 1.31 16.13
C PHE A 126 -3.83 1.76 17.24
N SER A 127 -3.06 2.82 17.01
CA SER A 127 -2.11 3.37 17.99
C SER A 127 -2.85 3.96 19.20
N ALA A 128 -3.90 4.74 18.98
CA ALA A 128 -4.71 5.31 20.04
C ALA A 128 -5.36 4.21 20.90
N TYR A 129 -5.94 3.18 20.26
CA TYR A 129 -6.54 2.08 21.00
C TYR A 129 -5.49 1.25 21.75
N TYR A 130 -4.31 1.02 21.17
CA TYR A 130 -3.18 0.37 21.86
C TYR A 130 -2.76 1.15 23.12
N LEU A 131 -2.65 2.48 23.02
CA LEU A 131 -2.30 3.34 24.16
C LEU A 131 -3.39 3.42 25.23
N LEU A 132 -4.67 3.27 24.85
CA LEU A 132 -5.79 3.20 25.80
C LEU A 132 -5.91 1.83 26.47
N ALA A 133 -5.55 0.76 25.75
CA ALA A 133 -5.63 -0.62 26.24
C ALA A 133 -4.49 -0.98 27.21
N ARG A 134 -3.35 -0.27 27.13
CA ARG A 134 -2.29 -0.37 28.14
C ARG A 134 -2.53 0.65 29.26
N PRO A 135 -2.58 0.25 30.55
CA PRO A 135 -2.39 1.20 31.64
C PRO A 135 -1.09 1.97 31.39
N LEU A 136 -1.03 3.24 31.77
CA LEU A 136 0.17 4.10 31.72
C LEU A 136 1.31 3.49 32.56
N LEU A 137 1.91 2.40 32.09
CA LEU A 137 3.15 1.85 32.60
C LEU A 137 4.29 2.63 31.94
N PRO A 138 5.41 2.88 32.65
CA PRO A 138 6.53 3.61 32.11
C PRO A 138 6.98 3.00 30.78
N VAL A 139 6.90 3.78 29.71
CA VAL A 139 7.57 3.44 28.45
C VAL A 139 9.05 3.61 28.71
N ASP A 140 9.79 2.50 28.73
CA ASP A 140 11.24 2.54 28.85
C ASP A 140 11.82 3.37 27.68
N PRO A 141 12.44 4.54 27.93
CA PRO A 141 12.82 5.51 26.88
C PRO A 141 13.88 4.96 25.92
N ASP A 142 14.58 3.90 26.30
CA ASP A 142 15.78 3.44 25.62
C ASP A 142 15.49 2.61 24.36
N GLY A 143 14.23 2.49 23.92
CA GLY A 143 13.80 1.38 23.09
C GLY A 143 13.38 1.66 21.65
N LEU A 144 13.40 2.90 21.13
CA LEU A 144 12.85 3.16 19.78
C LEU A 144 13.53 2.31 18.68
N PHE A 145 14.79 1.89 18.92
CA PHE A 145 15.58 1.03 18.04
C PHE A 145 16.35 -0.10 18.76
N SER A 146 16.34 -0.15 20.10
CA SER A 146 17.22 -1.04 20.90
C SER A 146 16.55 -2.34 21.33
N SER A 147 15.23 -2.41 21.23
CA SER A 147 14.45 -3.63 21.43
C SER A 147 13.61 -3.85 20.18
N PRO A 148 13.51 -5.08 19.63
CA PRO A 148 12.37 -5.39 18.78
C PRO A 148 11.13 -4.94 19.56
N PRO A 149 10.18 -4.23 18.91
CA PRO A 149 9.04 -3.61 19.57
C PRO A 149 8.44 -4.59 20.59
N PRO A 150 8.15 -4.14 21.82
CA PRO A 150 7.84 -5.02 22.95
C PRO A 150 6.82 -6.04 22.46
N ARG A 151 7.18 -7.32 22.48
CA ARG A 151 6.25 -8.39 22.12
C ARG A 151 5.04 -8.21 23.02
N PRO A 152 3.89 -7.84 22.47
CA PRO A 152 2.72 -7.61 23.29
C PRO A 152 2.29 -8.91 23.96
N ASP A 153 1.93 -8.85 25.24
CA ASP A 153 1.65 -10.02 26.08
C ASP A 153 0.35 -10.73 25.69
N THR A 154 -0.50 -10.04 24.93
CA THR A 154 -1.80 -10.54 24.47
C THR A 154 -1.95 -10.45 22.96
N LEU A 155 -2.79 -11.34 22.38
CA LEU A 155 -3.13 -11.29 20.96
C LEU A 155 -3.77 -9.96 20.55
N LEU A 156 -4.54 -9.33 21.45
CA LEU A 156 -5.15 -8.04 21.19
C LEU A 156 -4.08 -6.95 21.01
N GLU A 157 -3.17 -6.82 21.96
CA GLU A 157 -2.07 -5.85 21.86
C GLU A 157 -1.19 -6.11 20.63
N TRP A 158 -0.96 -7.38 20.28
CA TRP A 158 -0.27 -7.77 19.05
C TRP A 158 -0.97 -7.30 17.79
N THR A 159 -2.27 -7.53 17.72
CA THR A 159 -3.12 -7.11 16.61
C THR A 159 -3.11 -5.60 16.44
N LEU A 160 -3.20 -4.84 17.53
CA LEU A 160 -3.23 -3.39 17.51
C LEU A 160 -1.88 -2.79 17.10
N TRP A 161 -0.80 -3.28 17.72
CA TRP A 161 0.54 -2.83 17.40
C TRP A 161 0.89 -3.13 15.93
N LEU A 162 0.60 -4.35 15.47
CA LEU A 162 0.85 -4.76 14.09
C LEU A 162 -0.04 -4.02 13.10
N GLY A 163 -1.32 -3.80 13.43
CA GLY A 163 -2.24 -3.01 12.63
C GLY A 163 -1.77 -1.57 12.46
N ALA A 164 -1.26 -0.95 13.53
CA ALA A 164 -0.64 0.37 13.49
C ALA A 164 0.59 0.38 12.58
N LEU A 165 1.51 -0.58 12.77
CA LEU A 165 2.74 -0.67 12.00
C LEU A 165 2.47 -0.86 10.50
N VAL A 166 1.62 -1.82 10.13
CA VAL A 166 1.28 -2.11 8.73
C VAL A 166 0.72 -0.87 8.04
N ASN A 167 -0.24 -0.20 8.68
CA ASN A 167 -0.85 0.98 8.09
C ASN A 167 0.11 2.18 8.02
N ALA A 168 0.98 2.35 9.02
CA ALA A 168 2.02 3.38 8.98
C ALA A 168 3.01 3.12 7.83
N ILE A 169 3.47 1.88 7.66
CA ILE A 169 4.36 1.50 6.55
C ILE A 169 3.67 1.73 5.21
N LEU A 170 2.42 1.28 5.04
CA LEU A 170 1.65 1.48 3.81
C LEU A 170 1.50 2.96 3.48
N ALA A 171 1.17 3.81 4.47
CA ALA A 171 1.05 5.24 4.29
C ALA A 171 2.39 5.90 3.89
N ILE A 172 3.47 5.60 4.63
CA ILE A 172 4.80 6.17 4.37
C ILE A 172 5.29 5.79 2.98
N LEU A 173 5.23 4.49 2.64
CA LEU A 173 5.67 4.02 1.33
C LEU A 173 4.82 4.61 0.22
N ASN A 174 3.49 4.63 0.35
CA ASN A 174 2.64 5.19 -0.69
C ASN A 174 2.76 6.71 -0.82
N LEU A 175 3.19 7.45 0.20
CA LEU A 175 3.43 8.90 0.07
C LEU A 175 4.79 9.26 -0.53
N LEU A 176 5.67 8.29 -0.79
CA LEU A 176 6.95 8.57 -1.46
C LEU A 176 6.72 9.14 -2.88
N PRO A 177 7.41 10.23 -3.27
CA PRO A 177 7.23 10.88 -4.57
C PRO A 177 7.92 10.09 -5.71
N ALA A 178 7.40 8.91 -6.01
CA ALA A 178 7.97 7.99 -6.99
C ALA A 178 6.91 7.12 -7.64
N PHE A 179 7.10 6.71 -8.88
CA PHE A 179 6.21 5.75 -9.53
C PHE A 179 6.50 4.31 -9.06
N PRO A 180 5.48 3.44 -8.93
CA PRO A 180 4.05 3.66 -9.19
C PRO A 180 3.24 4.10 -7.95
N LEU A 181 3.86 4.69 -6.94
CA LEU A 181 3.25 5.00 -5.66
C LEU A 181 2.33 6.23 -5.76
N ASP A 182 1.35 6.32 -4.86
CA ASP A 182 0.39 7.43 -4.84
C ASP A 182 1.06 8.80 -4.73
N GLY A 183 2.11 8.90 -3.93
CA GLY A 183 2.93 10.09 -3.73
C GLY A 183 3.56 10.58 -5.03
N GLY A 184 3.87 9.66 -5.94
CA GLY A 184 4.29 10.00 -7.30
C GLY A 184 3.15 10.63 -8.11
N ALA A 185 1.92 10.10 -8.01
CA ALA A 185 0.74 10.67 -8.65
C ALA A 185 0.37 12.03 -8.05
N ILE A 186 0.36 12.16 -6.72
CA ILE A 186 0.15 13.41 -5.98
C ILE A 186 1.16 14.45 -6.44
N ALA A 187 2.47 14.16 -6.34
CA ALA A 187 3.52 15.09 -6.72
C ALA A 187 3.42 15.49 -8.20
N ARG A 188 3.20 14.53 -9.11
CA ARG A 188 3.03 14.82 -10.54
C ARG A 188 1.88 15.80 -10.78
N HIS A 189 0.72 15.57 -10.18
CA HIS A 189 -0.46 16.37 -10.40
C HIS A 189 -0.40 17.74 -9.71
N LEU A 190 0.28 17.87 -8.57
CA LEU A 190 0.49 19.16 -7.90
C LEU A 190 1.56 20.02 -8.60
N LEU A 191 2.57 19.39 -9.22
CA LEU A 191 3.63 20.11 -9.95
C LEU A 191 3.20 20.53 -11.36
N ALA A 192 2.32 19.77 -12.02
CA ALA A 192 1.93 20.01 -13.40
C ALA A 192 1.38 21.43 -13.69
N PRO A 193 0.54 22.06 -12.84
CA PRO A 193 0.07 23.43 -13.06
C PRO A 193 1.19 24.47 -13.13
N ARG A 194 2.29 24.27 -12.40
CA ARG A 194 3.38 25.25 -12.27
C ARG A 194 4.52 25.02 -13.26
N PHE A 195 4.84 23.76 -13.53
CA PHE A 195 6.03 23.35 -14.30
C PHE A 195 5.69 22.69 -15.64
N GLY A 196 4.42 22.37 -15.90
CA GLY A 196 3.99 21.57 -17.03
C GLY A 196 4.11 20.07 -16.77
N THR A 197 3.31 19.27 -17.50
CA THR A 197 3.18 17.83 -17.30
C THR A 197 4.52 17.09 -17.47
N ASP A 198 5.30 17.42 -18.50
CA ASP A 198 6.55 16.73 -18.79
C ASP A 198 7.61 16.99 -17.70
N ALA A 199 7.72 18.23 -17.22
CA ALA A 199 8.64 18.56 -16.14
C ALA A 199 8.23 17.88 -14.83
N ALA A 200 6.94 17.85 -14.51
CA ALA A 200 6.42 17.16 -13.32
C ALA A 200 6.74 15.65 -13.35
N VAL A 201 6.54 14.99 -14.49
CA VAL A 201 6.92 13.57 -14.68
C VAL A 201 8.42 13.37 -14.52
N ARG A 202 9.24 14.30 -15.03
CA ARG A 202 10.70 14.23 -14.90
C ARG A 202 11.17 14.36 -13.45
N ILE A 203 10.61 15.30 -12.70
CA ILE A 203 10.93 15.54 -11.29
C ILE A 203 10.60 14.29 -10.47
N VAL A 204 9.37 13.77 -10.61
CA VAL A 204 8.92 12.56 -9.90
C VAL A 204 9.77 11.34 -10.30
N GLY A 205 10.08 11.20 -11.60
CA GLY A 205 10.95 10.14 -12.08
C GLY A 205 12.36 10.21 -11.49
N PHE A 206 12.93 11.42 -11.37
CA PHE A 206 14.23 11.62 -10.71
C PHE A 206 14.18 11.23 -9.23
N CYS A 207 13.20 11.74 -8.48
CA CYS A 207 12.99 11.37 -7.08
C CYS A 207 12.86 9.85 -6.91
N GLY A 208 12.10 9.19 -7.78
CA GLY A 208 11.94 7.75 -7.73
C GLY A 208 13.20 6.97 -8.08
N VAL A 209 14.07 7.46 -8.96
CA VAL A 209 15.40 6.85 -9.22
C VAL A 209 16.27 6.95 -7.98
N VAL A 210 16.35 8.13 -7.35
CA VAL A 210 17.12 8.33 -6.12
C VAL A 210 16.62 7.39 -5.02
N LEU A 211 15.31 7.36 -4.77
CA LEU A 211 14.70 6.45 -3.78
C LEU A 211 14.94 4.96 -4.12
N SER A 212 14.89 4.59 -5.41
CA SER A 212 15.17 3.22 -5.86
C SER A 212 16.63 2.80 -5.65
N LEU A 213 17.56 3.75 -5.54
CA LEU A 213 18.96 3.50 -5.19
C LEU A 213 19.13 3.45 -3.66
N LEU A 214 18.54 4.41 -2.95
CA LEU A 214 18.61 4.49 -1.49
C LEU A 214 18.05 3.25 -0.80
N ARG A 215 17.01 2.60 -1.36
CA ARG A 215 16.44 1.36 -0.78
C ARG A 215 17.48 0.23 -0.63
N PHE A 216 18.56 0.20 -1.42
CA PHE A 216 19.59 -0.82 -1.28
C PHE A 216 20.35 -0.68 0.05
N ALA A 217 20.42 0.52 0.63
CA ALA A 217 20.96 0.73 1.97
C ALA A 217 20.14 0.02 3.06
N VAL A 218 18.88 -0.34 2.78
CA VAL A 218 18.01 -1.11 3.69
C VAL A 218 17.99 -2.59 3.30
N ILE A 219 17.81 -2.89 2.01
CA ILE A 219 17.67 -4.27 1.53
C ILE A 219 18.96 -5.08 1.72
N VAL A 220 20.13 -4.48 1.50
CA VAL A 220 21.41 -5.22 1.61
C VAL A 220 21.68 -5.66 3.05
N PRO A 221 21.62 -4.77 4.07
CA PRO A 221 21.75 -5.19 5.47
C PRO A 221 20.69 -6.20 5.90
N ALA A 222 19.43 -6.00 5.50
CA ALA A 222 18.35 -6.94 5.81
C ALA A 222 18.62 -8.34 5.22
N ALA A 223 19.05 -8.40 3.96
CA ALA A 223 19.41 -9.66 3.30
C ALA A 223 20.59 -10.35 3.98
N THR A 224 21.63 -9.59 4.40
CA THR A 224 22.75 -10.16 5.18
C THR A 224 22.32 -10.67 6.55
N ALA A 225 21.25 -10.11 7.13
CA ALA A 225 20.62 -10.61 8.35
C ALA A 225 19.63 -11.77 8.10
N GLY A 226 19.54 -12.30 6.87
CA GLY A 226 18.63 -13.39 6.51
C GLY A 226 17.18 -12.97 6.28
N ILE A 227 16.90 -11.66 6.25
CA ILE A 227 15.56 -11.10 6.03
C ILE A 227 15.43 -10.68 4.56
N LEU A 228 14.64 -11.42 3.79
CA LEU A 228 14.35 -11.06 2.40
C LEU A 228 13.25 -9.97 2.37
N LEU A 229 13.66 -8.72 2.16
CA LEU A 229 12.74 -7.59 2.01
C LEU A 229 12.65 -7.16 0.54
N TRP A 230 11.42 -6.95 0.10
CA TRP A 230 11.14 -6.21 -1.13
C TRP A 230 10.46 -4.89 -0.76
N ILE A 231 11.02 -3.76 -1.24
CA ILE A 231 10.52 -2.42 -0.92
C ILE A 231 10.44 -1.59 -2.22
N PRO A 232 9.32 -0.90 -2.50
CA PRO A 232 9.23 0.09 -3.58
C PRO A 232 10.07 1.35 -3.25
N PRO A 233 10.29 2.29 -4.19
CA PRO A 233 9.91 2.26 -5.60
C PRO A 233 10.85 1.41 -6.47
N SER A 234 10.41 1.10 -7.69
CA SER A 234 11.20 0.32 -8.65
C SER A 234 12.00 1.21 -9.60
N PHE A 235 13.24 0.80 -9.93
CA PHE A 235 14.14 1.63 -10.72
C PHE A 235 13.64 1.88 -12.16
N ARG A 236 13.15 0.83 -12.84
CA ARG A 236 12.84 0.89 -14.29
C ARG A 236 11.75 1.90 -14.68
N PRO A 237 10.57 1.95 -14.02
CA PRO A 237 9.53 2.93 -14.35
C PRO A 237 9.98 4.37 -14.10
N ASN A 238 10.67 4.60 -12.98
CA ASN A 238 11.18 5.93 -12.62
C ASN A 238 12.28 6.41 -13.56
N TRP A 239 13.19 5.53 -13.96
CA TRP A 239 14.21 5.84 -14.97
C TRP A 239 13.58 6.19 -16.33
N ARG A 240 12.51 5.48 -16.72
CA ARG A 240 11.75 5.81 -17.93
C ARG A 240 11.09 7.18 -17.81
N ALA A 241 10.40 7.47 -16.71
CA ALA A 241 9.77 8.76 -16.46
C ALA A 241 10.79 9.92 -16.51
N PHE A 242 11.95 9.74 -15.87
CA PHE A 242 13.04 10.70 -15.89
C PHE A 242 13.59 10.96 -17.31
N ARG A 243 13.72 9.92 -18.14
CA ARG A 243 14.24 10.06 -19.52
C ARG A 243 13.20 10.40 -20.59
N ALA A 244 11.92 10.15 -20.34
CA ALA A 244 10.85 10.29 -21.34
C ALA A 244 10.39 11.74 -21.54
N ALA A 245 10.62 12.63 -20.56
CA ALA A 245 10.34 14.06 -20.67
C ALA A 245 11.25 14.72 -21.73
N GLY A 246 10.83 14.65 -22.99
CA GLY A 246 11.57 15.13 -24.16
C GLY A 246 11.38 14.31 -25.45
N LYS A 247 10.78 13.12 -25.38
CA LYS A 247 10.39 12.35 -26.58
C LYS A 247 8.89 12.14 -26.57
N LYS A 248 8.19 12.48 -27.67
CA LYS A 248 6.75 12.28 -27.92
C LYS A 248 6.34 10.79 -27.88
N LYS A 249 6.56 10.10 -26.76
CA LYS A 249 5.98 8.78 -26.50
C LYS A 249 4.93 8.95 -25.41
N PRO A 250 3.77 8.29 -25.53
CA PRO A 250 2.75 8.35 -24.49
C PRO A 250 3.38 7.98 -23.16
N VAL A 251 3.30 8.89 -22.19
CA VAL A 251 3.59 8.61 -20.79
C VAL A 251 2.61 7.49 -20.37
N PRO A 252 3.05 6.46 -19.63
CA PRO A 252 2.17 5.39 -19.19
C PRO A 252 0.94 6.01 -18.54
N GLN A 253 -0.24 5.74 -19.10
CA GLN A 253 -1.49 6.00 -18.40
C GLN A 253 -1.44 5.15 -17.15
N HIS A 254 -1.18 5.79 -16.02
CA HIS A 254 -1.32 5.13 -14.74
C HIS A 254 -2.78 4.67 -14.63
N PRO A 255 -3.07 3.41 -14.30
CA PRO A 255 -4.19 3.21 -13.39
C PRO A 255 -3.83 4.03 -12.15
N ALA A 256 -4.68 5.01 -11.84
CA ALA A 256 -4.43 5.91 -10.72
C ALA A 256 -4.41 5.12 -9.42
#